data_AF-A0A956II90-F1
#
_entry.id   AF-A0A956II90-F1
#
_cell.length_a   1.000
_cell.length_b   1.000
_cell.length_c   1.000
_cell.angle_alpha   90.00
_cell.angle_beta   90.00
_cell.angle_gamma   90.00
#
_symmetry.space_group_name_H-M   'P 1'
#
loop_
_entity.id
_entity.type
_entity.pdbx_description
1 polymer ?
#
loop_
_entity_poly.entity_id
_entity_poly.type
_entity_poly.pdbx_seq_one_letter_code
_entity_poly.pdbx_strand_id
1 'polypeptide(L)'
;MTISRNKTILGLAFALLTVAAGCEGQPDAESPDDAQVADSQDSLETPQADAPRAHHEGRGPHMGHHKGGHGPDRLLHAALETLDLSAEQRASLEAVQEELRAGFQPPDRGAHQKALAADVRSGSVDVEALAADRPDMTAMHAKMTAAIDKLHATLTVEQRQELVASLQAKAERFEAKHREGREGGPEGRDGMKGPMGKGPIDFMLRGIEISDAQRAKIDAAIVDAGLDTPPDATEMKQHFEAMKEQRKAMLEAFASDSFSAAKSMPAPPAKAGAPHERFAETLAVVVPLLDETQREALAKRIEEGPMRPHGKMGRGMRHGMRRGMDASSAAK
;
A
#
# COMPACT_ATOMS: atom_id res chain seq x y z
N MET A 1 54.40 -28.56 14.07
CA MET A 1 54.55 -27.10 13.94
C MET A 1 53.36 -26.44 14.62
N THR A 2 53.60 -25.93 15.82
CA THR A 2 52.65 -25.30 16.73
C THR A 2 52.71 -23.79 16.51
N ILE A 3 51.60 -23.15 16.12
CA ILE A 3 51.52 -21.67 16.06
C ILE A 3 50.53 -21.20 17.11
N SER A 4 51.07 -20.42 18.03
CA SER A 4 50.44 -19.86 19.22
C SER A 4 49.76 -18.52 18.94
N ARG A 5 48.59 -18.37 19.58
CA ARG A 5 47.91 -17.18 20.13
C ARG A 5 48.49 -15.78 19.83
N ASN A 6 47.60 -14.85 19.47
CA ASN A 6 47.60 -13.49 20.02
C ASN A 6 46.15 -13.02 20.24
N LYS A 7 45.78 -12.86 21.52
CA LYS A 7 44.59 -12.12 21.98
C LYS A 7 45.08 -10.73 22.36
N THR A 8 44.58 -9.69 21.72
CA THR A 8 44.74 -8.31 22.20
C THR A 8 43.36 -7.77 22.52
N ILE A 9 43.06 -7.73 23.81
CA ILE A 9 41.92 -7.04 24.40
C ILE A 9 42.38 -5.59 24.56
N LEU A 10 41.77 -4.66 23.82
CA LEU A 10 41.92 -3.24 24.07
C LEU A 10 40.57 -2.74 24.60
N GLY A 11 40.52 -2.53 25.92
CA GLY A 11 39.40 -1.87 26.58
C GLY A 11 39.44 -0.38 26.26
N LEU A 12 38.32 0.14 25.78
CA LEU A 12 38.09 1.58 25.67
C LEU A 12 37.03 1.96 26.70
N ALA A 13 37.49 2.54 27.81
CA ALA A 13 36.66 3.29 28.73
C ALA A 13 36.45 4.68 28.12
N PHE A 14 35.20 5.09 27.92
CA PHE A 14 34.89 6.50 27.66
C PHE A 14 33.75 6.99 28.54
N ALA A 15 34.16 7.94 29.36
CA ALA A 15 33.49 8.85 30.27
C ALA A 15 31.99 9.13 30.05
N LEU A 16 31.25 9.01 31.17
CA LEU A 16 30.05 9.79 31.46
C LEU A 16 30.34 11.29 31.32
N LEU A 17 29.55 12.00 30.52
CA LEU A 17 29.44 13.45 30.58
C LEU A 17 28.06 13.82 31.13
N THR A 18 28.03 14.20 32.39
CA THR A 18 26.90 14.83 33.09
C THR A 18 26.85 16.30 32.66
N VAL A 19 25.79 16.73 31.97
CA VAL A 19 25.49 18.16 31.80
C VAL A 19 24.25 18.49 32.61
N ALA A 20 24.44 19.48 33.48
CA ALA A 20 23.52 19.97 34.48
C ALA A 20 22.36 20.79 33.88
N ALA A 21 21.33 20.89 34.71
CA ALA A 21 20.15 21.73 34.57
C ALA A 21 20.46 23.21 34.32
N GLY A 22 19.57 23.87 33.59
CA GLY A 22 19.46 25.33 33.49
C GLY A 22 18.01 25.71 33.21
N CYS A 23 17.31 26.09 34.28
CA CYS A 23 16.07 26.87 34.24
C CYS A 23 16.36 28.34 33.87
N GLU A 24 15.26 29.10 33.73
CA GLU A 24 15.15 30.56 33.69
C GLU A 24 15.22 31.25 32.32
N GLY A 25 14.08 31.87 31.97
CA GLY A 25 13.98 32.83 30.89
C GLY A 25 12.54 33.16 30.49
N GLN A 26 11.70 33.55 31.45
CA GLN A 26 10.42 34.21 31.20
C GLN A 26 10.65 35.71 30.96
N PRO A 27 10.08 36.26 29.88
CA PRO A 27 9.65 37.65 29.89
C PRO A 27 8.14 37.76 29.66
N ASP A 28 7.47 38.27 30.70
CA ASP A 28 6.21 39.00 30.59
C ASP A 28 6.45 40.31 29.81
N ALA A 29 5.60 40.59 28.81
CA ALA A 29 5.43 41.95 28.28
C ALA A 29 4.07 42.10 27.59
N GLU A 30 3.14 42.65 28.36
CA GLU A 30 2.22 43.74 28.01
C GLU A 30 1.48 43.72 26.66
N SER A 31 0.16 43.50 26.80
CA SER A 31 -0.90 44.10 26.00
C SER A 31 -0.81 45.63 26.01
N PRO A 32 -1.21 46.33 24.92
CA PRO A 32 -2.42 47.13 25.08
C PRO A 32 -3.34 47.21 23.83
N ASP A 33 -4.61 47.40 24.18
CA ASP A 33 -5.64 48.26 23.57
C ASP A 33 -6.18 48.04 22.14
N ASP A 34 -7.48 47.71 22.16
CA ASP A 34 -8.58 48.44 21.53
C ASP A 34 -8.42 48.91 20.08
N ALA A 35 -9.04 48.15 19.18
CA ALA A 35 -9.65 48.69 17.98
C ALA A 35 -11.02 48.04 17.74
N GLN A 36 -12.00 48.71 18.33
CA GLN A 36 -13.42 48.65 18.03
C GLN A 36 -13.66 48.86 16.51
N VAL A 37 -14.24 47.88 15.83
CA VAL A 37 -14.91 48.10 14.55
C VAL A 37 -16.23 47.34 14.55
N ALA A 38 -17.30 48.10 14.77
CA ALA A 38 -18.64 47.76 14.33
C ALA A 38 -18.66 47.68 12.79
N ASP A 39 -19.33 46.70 12.19
CA ASP A 39 -20.63 46.94 11.56
C ASP A 39 -21.12 45.67 10.81
N SER A 40 -22.41 45.40 10.96
CA SER A 40 -23.35 44.80 10.02
C SER A 40 -22.92 43.67 9.07
N GLN A 41 -23.53 42.50 9.26
CA GLN A 41 -24.28 41.87 8.16
C GLN A 41 -25.40 40.95 8.68
N ASP A 42 -26.57 41.57 8.72
CA ASP A 42 -27.89 41.03 8.38
C ASP A 42 -27.83 39.69 7.61
N SER A 43 -28.10 38.60 8.32
CA SER A 43 -28.28 37.27 7.71
C SER A 43 -29.77 36.98 7.62
N LEU A 44 -30.28 37.19 6.40
CA LEU A 44 -31.60 36.82 5.93
C LEU A 44 -31.92 35.36 6.31
N GLU A 45 -32.92 35.20 7.18
CA GLU A 45 -33.65 33.96 7.36
C GLU A 45 -34.23 33.51 6.02
N THR A 46 -33.66 32.45 5.47
CA THR A 46 -34.25 31.76 4.33
C THR A 46 -35.19 30.68 4.87
N PRO A 47 -36.49 30.69 4.55
CA PRO A 47 -37.39 29.62 4.97
C PRO A 47 -37.00 28.30 4.30
N GLN A 48 -36.51 27.38 5.12
CA GLN A 48 -36.13 26.02 4.75
C GLN A 48 -37.39 25.23 4.38
N ALA A 49 -37.67 25.15 3.07
CA ALA A 49 -38.71 24.28 2.54
C ALA A 49 -38.31 22.81 2.74
N ASP A 50 -39.17 22.05 3.41
CA ASP A 50 -39.10 20.59 3.57
C ASP A 50 -39.18 19.90 2.20
N ALA A 51 -38.03 19.62 1.60
CA ALA A 51 -37.93 18.66 0.52
C ALA A 51 -37.96 17.23 1.11
N PRO A 52 -38.75 16.30 0.54
CA PRO A 52 -38.79 14.92 1.01
C PRO A 52 -37.41 14.28 0.86
N ARG A 53 -36.83 13.86 1.99
CA ARG A 53 -35.58 13.11 2.05
C ARG A 53 -35.75 11.82 1.25
N ALA A 54 -35.10 11.78 0.07
CA ALA A 54 -34.97 10.56 -0.71
C ALA A 54 -34.25 9.50 0.14
N HIS A 55 -34.98 8.43 0.48
CA HIS A 55 -34.45 7.25 1.12
C HIS A 55 -33.40 6.60 0.20
N HIS A 56 -32.12 6.84 0.47
CA HIS A 56 -31.01 6.09 -0.13
C HIS A 56 -30.91 4.71 0.52
N GLU A 57 -31.91 3.86 0.31
CA GLU A 57 -31.85 2.45 0.65
C GLU A 57 -31.15 1.68 -0.47
N GLY A 58 -30.02 1.04 -0.15
CA GLY A 58 -29.40 0.05 -1.05
C GLY A 58 -27.95 0.31 -1.48
N ARG A 59 -27.16 1.12 -0.77
CA ARG A 59 -25.70 0.97 -0.84
C ARG A 59 -25.35 -0.35 -0.16
N GLY A 60 -25.31 -1.44 -0.93
CA GLY A 60 -24.73 -2.70 -0.50
C GLY A 60 -23.32 -2.48 0.04
N PRO A 61 -22.74 -3.45 0.78
CA PRO A 61 -21.41 -3.31 1.35
C PRO A 61 -20.42 -3.10 0.22
N HIS A 62 -20.11 -1.83 -0.05
CA HIS A 62 -18.99 -1.45 -0.86
C HIS A 62 -17.81 -2.03 -0.09
N MET A 63 -17.22 -3.09 -0.63
CA MET A 63 -15.88 -3.53 -0.31
C MET A 63 -14.96 -2.37 -0.72
N GLY A 64 -15.00 -1.30 0.06
CA GLY A 64 -14.13 -0.16 -0.11
C GLY A 64 -12.73 -0.73 -0.03
N HIS A 65 -11.96 -0.53 -1.09
CA HIS A 65 -10.53 -0.76 -1.05
C HIS A 65 -10.03 -0.08 0.22
N HIS A 66 -9.74 -0.88 1.24
CA HIS A 66 -9.55 -0.38 2.58
C HIS A 66 -8.44 0.66 2.50
N LYS A 67 -8.76 1.91 2.83
CA LYS A 67 -7.79 2.99 3.06
C LYS A 67 -6.88 2.69 4.27
N GLY A 68 -6.75 1.42 4.68
CA GLY A 68 -5.82 1.00 5.70
C GLY A 68 -4.43 1.09 5.09
N GLY A 69 -3.67 2.09 5.54
CA GLY A 69 -2.34 2.44 5.06
C GLY A 69 -1.46 1.21 4.84
N HIS A 70 -0.54 1.29 3.90
CA HIS A 70 0.44 0.23 3.65
C HIS A 70 1.68 0.50 4.50
N GLY A 71 2.39 -0.56 4.91
CA GLY A 71 3.66 -0.44 5.63
C GLY A 71 3.53 -0.11 7.13
N PRO A 72 4.48 0.64 7.72
CA PRO A 72 4.56 0.87 9.17
C PRO A 72 3.40 1.70 9.73
N ASP A 73 2.70 2.45 8.87
CA ASP A 73 1.45 3.12 9.22
C ASP A 73 0.42 2.16 9.83
N ARG A 74 0.44 0.87 9.41
CA ARG A 74 -0.42 -0.15 10.03
C ARG A 74 -0.06 -0.47 11.46
N LEU A 75 1.22 -0.45 11.83
CA LEU A 75 1.65 -0.73 13.20
C LEU A 75 1.26 0.42 14.13
N LEU A 76 1.50 1.66 13.69
CA LEU A 76 1.06 2.87 14.40
C LEU A 76 -0.45 2.88 14.56
N HIS A 77 -1.19 2.63 13.47
CA HIS A 77 -2.65 2.59 13.52
C HIS A 77 -3.17 1.45 14.41
N ALA A 78 -2.57 0.26 14.34
CA ALA A 78 -2.93 -0.84 15.23
C ALA A 78 -2.68 -0.48 16.71
N ALA A 79 -1.55 0.17 17.03
CA ALA A 79 -1.28 0.63 18.39
C ALA A 79 -2.35 1.63 18.88
N LEU A 80 -2.71 2.60 18.05
CA LEU A 80 -3.74 3.60 18.36
C LEU A 80 -5.14 3.00 18.56
N GLU A 81 -5.48 1.95 17.80
CA GLU A 81 -6.79 1.27 17.89
C GLU A 81 -6.89 0.26 19.04
N THR A 82 -5.78 -0.40 19.39
CA THR A 82 -5.83 -1.60 20.25
C THR A 82 -5.34 -1.37 21.67
N LEU A 83 -4.45 -0.39 21.89
CA LEU A 83 -3.85 -0.17 23.20
C LEU A 83 -4.58 0.94 23.96
N ASP A 84 -4.59 0.81 25.29
CA ASP A 84 -4.93 1.92 26.18
C ASP A 84 -3.69 2.82 26.34
N LEU A 85 -3.69 3.92 25.58
CA LEU A 85 -2.59 4.87 25.51
C LEU A 85 -2.91 6.10 26.37
N SER A 86 -1.90 6.63 27.05
CA SER A 86 -2.05 7.96 27.66
C SER A 86 -2.28 9.03 26.58
N ALA A 87 -2.84 10.17 26.98
CA ALA A 87 -3.05 11.29 26.06
C ALA A 87 -1.73 11.75 25.40
N GLU A 88 -0.64 11.75 26.17
CA GLU A 88 0.70 12.11 25.68
C GLU A 88 1.25 11.09 24.68
N GLN A 89 1.12 9.79 24.98
CA GLN A 89 1.54 8.72 24.06
C GLN A 89 0.76 8.79 22.74
N ARG A 90 -0.57 8.92 22.82
CA ARG A 90 -1.43 9.03 21.63
C ARG A 90 -1.03 10.23 20.77
N ALA A 91 -0.90 11.41 21.35
CA ALA A 91 -0.50 12.62 20.61
C ALA A 91 0.88 12.45 19.95
N SER A 92 1.84 11.82 20.63
CA SER A 92 3.16 11.52 20.08
C SER A 92 3.08 10.59 18.86
N LEU A 93 2.29 9.52 18.93
CA LEU A 93 2.14 8.55 17.85
C LEU A 93 1.36 9.13 16.65
N GLU A 94 0.34 9.94 16.89
CA GLU A 94 -0.39 10.67 15.85
C GLU A 94 0.55 11.64 15.10
N ALA A 95 1.41 12.36 15.83
CA ALA A 95 2.41 13.23 15.20
C ALA A 95 3.39 12.45 14.31
N VAL A 96 3.85 11.27 14.75
CA VAL A 96 4.69 10.38 13.91
C VAL A 96 3.93 9.91 12.67
N GLN A 97 2.65 9.59 12.82
CA GLN A 97 1.82 9.15 11.71
C GLN A 97 1.65 10.26 10.66
N GLU A 98 1.39 11.50 11.09
CA GLU A 98 1.29 12.66 10.20
C GLU A 98 2.62 12.98 9.53
N GLU A 99 3.74 12.87 10.23
CA GLU A 99 5.08 13.04 9.64
C GLU A 99 5.36 12.01 8.55
N LEU A 100 5.02 10.73 8.79
CA LEU A 100 5.14 9.68 7.78
C LEU A 100 4.24 9.95 6.56
N ARG A 101 3.01 10.42 6.78
CA ARG A 101 2.08 10.76 5.69
C ARG A 101 2.58 11.95 4.89
N ALA A 102 3.03 13.02 5.54
CA ALA A 102 3.59 14.19 4.88
C ALA A 102 4.87 13.86 4.10
N GLY A 103 5.68 12.93 4.63
CA GLY A 103 6.88 12.43 3.98
C GLY A 103 6.63 11.50 2.79
N PHE A 104 5.40 10.99 2.63
CA PHE A 104 4.99 10.16 1.51
C PHE A 104 4.07 10.95 0.58
N GLN A 105 4.67 11.69 -0.34
CA GLN A 105 3.92 12.22 -1.48
C GLN A 105 3.93 11.14 -2.58
N PRO A 106 2.78 10.54 -2.91
CA PRO A 106 2.73 9.64 -4.06
C PRO A 106 3.13 10.45 -5.31
N PRO A 107 3.85 9.84 -6.26
CA PRO A 107 4.16 10.51 -7.52
C PRO A 107 2.85 10.95 -8.18
N ASP A 108 2.88 12.07 -8.91
CA ASP A 108 1.73 12.51 -9.69
C ASP A 108 1.46 11.47 -10.78
N ARG A 109 0.56 10.53 -10.45
CA ARG A 109 0.19 9.42 -11.33
C ARG A 109 -0.31 9.93 -12.68
N GLY A 110 -0.95 11.11 -12.71
CA GLY A 110 -1.44 11.71 -13.94
C GLY A 110 -0.29 12.21 -14.82
N ALA A 111 0.70 12.90 -14.24
CA ALA A 111 1.90 13.30 -14.95
C ALA A 111 2.70 12.09 -15.47
N HIS A 112 2.90 11.08 -14.62
CA HIS A 112 3.61 9.85 -14.99
C HIS A 112 2.90 9.09 -16.13
N GLN A 113 1.58 8.93 -16.06
CA GLN A 113 0.79 8.29 -17.12
C GLN A 113 0.83 9.07 -18.43
N LYS A 114 0.77 10.41 -18.37
CA LYS A 114 0.88 11.26 -19.57
C LYS A 114 2.26 11.18 -20.21
N ALA A 115 3.32 11.18 -19.42
CA ALA A 115 4.69 11.00 -19.91
C ALA A 115 4.84 9.64 -20.61
N LEU A 116 4.41 8.56 -19.94
CA LEU A 116 4.43 7.22 -20.53
C LEU A 116 3.58 7.11 -21.80
N ALA A 117 2.42 7.76 -21.85
CA ALA A 117 1.58 7.78 -23.04
C ALA A 117 2.24 8.55 -24.20
N ALA A 118 2.91 9.66 -23.92
CA ALA A 118 3.68 10.40 -24.94
C ALA A 118 4.82 9.55 -25.52
N ASP A 119 5.57 8.85 -24.66
CA ASP A 119 6.60 7.89 -25.04
C ASP A 119 6.02 6.80 -25.96
N VAL A 120 4.89 6.19 -25.57
CA VAL A 120 4.20 5.18 -26.38
C VAL A 120 3.81 5.73 -27.75
N ARG A 121 3.25 6.95 -27.85
CA ARG A 121 2.91 7.57 -29.15
C ARG A 121 4.15 7.75 -30.02
N SER A 122 5.25 8.20 -29.41
CA SER A 122 6.53 8.43 -30.10
C SER A 122 7.16 7.16 -30.68
N GLY A 123 6.75 5.98 -30.21
CA GLY A 123 7.32 4.70 -30.62
C GLY A 123 8.54 4.26 -29.81
N SER A 124 8.91 5.00 -28.75
CA SER A 124 10.05 4.70 -27.89
C SER A 124 9.72 5.02 -26.43
N VAL A 125 10.03 4.11 -25.52
CA VAL A 125 9.81 4.27 -24.07
C VAL A 125 11.15 4.47 -23.38
N ASP A 126 11.31 5.60 -22.68
CA ASP A 126 12.51 5.87 -21.89
C ASP A 126 12.37 5.29 -20.48
N VAL A 127 12.85 4.05 -20.32
CA VAL A 127 12.77 3.31 -19.06
C VAL A 127 13.50 4.02 -17.92
N GLU A 128 14.63 4.67 -18.23
CA GLU A 128 15.45 5.37 -17.23
C GLU A 128 14.76 6.66 -16.76
N ALA A 129 14.17 7.43 -17.68
CA ALA A 129 13.38 8.61 -17.31
C ALA A 129 12.16 8.24 -16.43
N LEU A 130 11.49 7.12 -16.73
CA LEU A 130 10.39 6.61 -15.91
C LEU A 130 10.86 6.08 -14.55
N ALA A 131 12.11 5.63 -14.45
CA ALA A 131 12.71 5.19 -13.19
C ALA A 131 13.19 6.37 -12.32
N ALA A 132 13.54 7.50 -12.91
CA ALA A 132 14.01 8.69 -12.20
C ALA A 132 12.94 9.34 -11.30
N ASP A 133 11.65 9.21 -11.62
CA ASP A 133 10.53 9.76 -10.83
C ASP A 133 10.15 8.89 -9.61
N ARG A 134 10.97 7.88 -9.27
CA ARG A 134 10.68 6.99 -8.15
C ARG A 134 11.00 7.65 -6.81
N PRO A 135 10.19 7.41 -5.78
CA PRO A 135 10.56 7.81 -4.43
C PRO A 135 11.87 7.11 -4.03
N ASP A 136 12.75 7.86 -3.35
CA ASP A 136 13.95 7.27 -2.76
C ASP A 136 13.54 6.26 -1.67
N MET A 137 13.57 4.99 -2.05
CA MET A 137 13.19 3.87 -1.19
C MET A 137 14.12 3.75 0.02
N THR A 138 15.36 4.23 -0.07
CA THR A 138 16.32 4.23 1.05
C THR A 138 15.92 5.28 2.08
N ALA A 139 15.65 6.51 1.63
CA ALA A 139 15.15 7.57 2.50
C ALA A 139 13.79 7.19 3.13
N MET A 140 12.89 6.59 2.34
CA MET A 140 11.63 6.09 2.86
C MET A 140 11.85 5.00 3.90
N HIS A 141 12.73 4.02 3.64
CA HIS A 141 13.07 2.96 4.60
C HIS A 141 13.61 3.54 5.91
N ALA A 142 14.53 4.52 5.85
CA ALA A 142 15.06 5.19 7.03
C ALA A 142 13.97 5.86 7.88
N LYS A 143 13.03 6.58 7.23
CA LYS A 143 11.86 7.17 7.91
C LYS A 143 10.98 6.11 8.55
N MET A 144 10.73 5.01 7.85
CA MET A 144 9.94 3.88 8.35
C MET A 144 10.59 3.24 9.59
N THR A 145 11.90 3.00 9.57
CA THR A 145 12.62 2.46 10.73
C THR A 145 12.60 3.42 11.92
N ALA A 146 12.83 4.71 11.69
CA ALA A 146 12.80 5.72 12.75
C ALA A 146 11.41 5.82 13.41
N ALA A 147 10.34 5.75 12.61
CA ALA A 147 8.98 5.76 13.14
C ALA A 147 8.66 4.53 14.00
N ILE A 148 9.14 3.34 13.62
CA ILE A 148 8.94 2.13 14.42
C ILE A 148 9.78 2.18 15.71
N ASP A 149 11.02 2.69 15.66
CA ASP A 149 11.84 2.89 16.86
C ASP A 149 11.17 3.89 17.82
N LYS A 150 10.57 4.98 17.30
CA LYS A 150 9.81 5.93 18.11
C LYS A 150 8.53 5.33 18.69
N LEU A 151 7.81 4.51 17.93
CA LEU A 151 6.68 3.73 18.44
C LEU A 151 7.12 2.83 19.60
N HIS A 152 8.20 2.07 19.42
CA HIS A 152 8.75 1.19 20.45
C HIS A 152 9.10 1.94 21.74
N ALA A 153 9.83 3.06 21.61
CA ALA A 153 10.27 3.88 22.74
C ALA A 153 9.11 4.58 23.48
N THR A 154 8.02 4.89 22.78
CA THR A 154 6.84 5.55 23.38
C THR A 154 5.99 4.59 24.20
N LEU A 155 5.96 3.31 23.84
CA LEU A 155 5.17 2.29 24.52
C LEU A 155 5.90 1.73 25.75
N THR A 156 5.14 1.29 26.76
CA THR A 156 5.70 0.49 27.86
C THR A 156 5.97 -0.95 27.40
N VAL A 157 6.71 -1.72 28.20
CA VAL A 157 6.99 -3.14 27.91
C VAL A 157 5.69 -3.92 27.74
N GLU A 158 4.72 -3.70 28.64
CA GLU A 158 3.42 -4.37 28.66
C GLU A 158 2.61 -4.03 27.40
N GLN A 159 2.56 -2.74 27.03
CA GLN A 159 1.89 -2.28 25.82
C GLN A 159 2.51 -2.87 24.55
N ARG A 160 3.85 -3.02 24.50
CA ARG A 160 4.53 -3.68 23.37
C ARG A 160 4.14 -5.14 23.25
N GLN A 161 4.07 -5.87 24.37
CA GLN A 161 3.66 -7.27 24.39
C GLN A 161 2.19 -7.43 23.95
N GLU A 162 1.30 -6.57 24.44
CA GLU A 162 -0.11 -6.56 24.05
C GLU A 162 -0.29 -6.31 22.56
N LEU A 163 0.42 -5.32 22.01
CA LEU A 163 0.39 -5.02 20.57
C LEU A 163 0.84 -6.23 19.75
N VAL A 164 1.95 -6.86 20.14
CA VAL A 164 2.47 -8.05 19.45
C VAL A 164 1.46 -9.20 19.47
N ALA A 165 0.84 -9.47 20.63
CA ALA A 165 -0.19 -10.50 20.74
C ALA A 165 -1.41 -10.21 19.86
N SER A 166 -1.88 -8.96 19.84
CA SER A 166 -2.99 -8.52 18.97
C SER A 166 -2.67 -8.70 17.49
N LEU A 167 -1.46 -8.32 17.06
CA LEU A 167 -1.00 -8.47 15.68
C LEU A 167 -0.88 -9.94 15.27
N GLN A 168 -0.37 -10.80 16.15
CA GLN A 168 -0.29 -12.24 15.92
C GLN A 168 -1.67 -12.87 15.77
N ALA A 169 -2.61 -12.55 16.67
CA ALA A 169 -3.99 -13.02 16.58
C ALA A 169 -4.68 -12.56 15.28
N LYS A 170 -4.42 -11.31 14.84
CA LYS A 170 -4.94 -10.79 13.57
C LYS A 170 -4.33 -11.51 12.37
N ALA A 171 -3.03 -11.82 12.41
CA ALA A 171 -2.35 -12.58 11.37
C ALA A 171 -2.90 -14.02 11.25
N GLU A 172 -3.12 -14.71 12.38
CA GLU A 172 -3.71 -16.05 12.42
C GLU A 172 -5.12 -16.08 11.84
N ARG A 173 -5.98 -15.11 12.22
CA ARG A 173 -7.33 -14.97 11.65
C ARG A 173 -7.30 -14.74 10.14
N PHE A 174 -6.36 -13.91 9.68
CA PHE A 174 -6.19 -13.64 8.26
C PHE A 174 -5.73 -14.90 7.51
N GLU A 175 -4.78 -15.65 8.06
CA GLU A 175 -4.33 -16.92 7.49
C GLU A 175 -5.43 -17.98 7.45
N ALA A 176 -6.23 -18.12 8.51
CA ALA A 176 -7.38 -19.02 8.56
C ALA A 176 -8.38 -18.69 7.46
N LYS A 177 -8.76 -17.41 7.34
CA LYS A 177 -9.66 -16.94 6.27
C LYS A 177 -9.10 -17.18 4.87
N HIS A 178 -7.79 -17.00 4.68
CA HIS A 178 -7.14 -17.28 3.40
C HIS A 178 -7.07 -18.77 3.08
N ARG A 179 -6.92 -19.63 4.10
CA ARG A 179 -6.97 -21.08 3.94
C ARG A 179 -8.38 -21.54 3.55
N GLU A 180 -9.40 -21.09 4.28
CA GLU A 180 -10.81 -21.36 3.97
C GLU A 180 -11.18 -20.87 2.56
N GLY A 181 -10.73 -19.67 2.18
CA GLY A 181 -10.99 -19.13 0.83
C GLY A 181 -10.26 -19.87 -0.29
N ARG A 182 -9.15 -20.56 -0.01
CA ARG A 182 -8.46 -21.43 -0.98
C ARG A 182 -9.06 -22.83 -1.05
N GLU A 183 -9.62 -23.32 0.06
CA GLU A 183 -10.25 -24.64 0.16
C GLU A 183 -11.75 -24.62 -0.16
N GLY A 184 -12.35 -23.43 -0.28
CA GLY A 184 -13.74 -23.19 -0.60
C GLY A 184 -14.15 -23.62 -2.01
N GLY A 185 -14.29 -24.93 -2.19
CA GLY A 185 -15.09 -25.59 -3.22
C GLY A 185 -14.39 -25.89 -4.56
N PRO A 186 -14.75 -27.02 -5.22
CA PRO A 186 -14.22 -27.39 -6.53
C PRO A 186 -14.49 -26.35 -7.63
N GLU A 187 -15.50 -25.48 -7.47
CA GLU A 187 -15.82 -24.39 -8.39
C GLU A 187 -14.91 -23.14 -8.21
N GLY A 188 -14.23 -22.99 -7.07
CA GLY A 188 -13.36 -21.84 -6.79
C GLY A 188 -11.97 -21.94 -7.43
N ARG A 189 -11.52 -23.17 -7.75
CA ARG A 189 -10.18 -23.42 -8.28
C ARG A 189 -10.08 -23.20 -9.79
N ASP A 190 -11.18 -23.38 -10.52
CA ASP A 190 -11.23 -23.17 -11.98
C ASP A 190 -11.77 -21.79 -12.38
N GLY A 191 -12.35 -21.02 -11.45
CA GLY A 191 -12.88 -19.67 -11.73
C GLY A 191 -11.83 -18.60 -12.04
N MET A 192 -10.55 -18.86 -11.74
CA MET A 192 -9.42 -18.00 -12.14
C MET A 192 -8.70 -18.50 -13.41
N LYS A 193 -9.07 -19.68 -13.94
CA LYS A 193 -8.59 -20.20 -15.23
C LYS A 193 -9.46 -19.74 -16.40
N GLY A 194 -9.99 -18.52 -16.33
CA GLY A 194 -10.35 -17.86 -17.59
C GLY A 194 -9.09 -17.79 -18.48
N PRO A 195 -9.22 -17.52 -19.79
CA PRO A 195 -8.08 -17.12 -20.62
C PRO A 195 -7.57 -15.76 -20.12
N MET A 196 -6.95 -15.79 -18.94
CA MET A 196 -6.13 -14.73 -18.41
C MET A 196 -4.96 -14.69 -19.37
N GLY A 197 -4.91 -13.63 -20.17
CA GLY A 197 -3.83 -13.35 -21.08
C GLY A 197 -2.46 -13.63 -20.49
N LYS A 198 -1.50 -13.92 -21.36
CA LYS A 198 -0.10 -14.21 -21.02
C LYS A 198 0.61 -12.97 -20.42
N GLY A 199 0.28 -12.63 -19.18
CA GLY A 199 0.97 -11.60 -18.40
C GLY A 199 0.34 -10.19 -18.45
N PRO A 200 0.97 -9.22 -17.76
CA PRO A 200 0.42 -7.87 -17.57
C PRO A 200 0.19 -7.08 -18.86
N ILE A 201 0.99 -7.32 -19.89
CA ILE A 201 0.91 -6.57 -21.15
C ILE A 201 -0.32 -6.95 -21.97
N ASP A 202 -0.75 -8.22 -21.93
CA ASP A 202 -1.93 -8.67 -22.68
C ASP A 202 -3.20 -7.96 -22.19
N PHE A 203 -3.26 -7.64 -20.89
CA PHE A 203 -4.34 -6.83 -20.35
C PHE A 203 -4.40 -5.43 -20.94
N MET A 204 -3.25 -4.81 -21.25
CA MET A 204 -3.19 -3.47 -21.84
C MET A 204 -3.51 -3.48 -23.33
N LEU A 205 -3.03 -4.51 -24.04
CA LEU A 205 -3.28 -4.70 -25.47
C LEU A 205 -4.71 -5.19 -25.76
N ARG A 206 -5.47 -5.59 -24.73
CA ARG A 206 -6.84 -6.06 -24.89
C ARG A 206 -7.74 -4.98 -25.49
N GLY A 207 -8.27 -5.28 -26.68
CA GLY A 207 -9.14 -4.37 -27.45
C GLY A 207 -8.38 -3.55 -28.51
N ILE A 208 -7.06 -3.72 -28.61
CA ILE A 208 -6.26 -3.26 -29.74
C ILE A 208 -6.21 -4.43 -30.74
N GLU A 209 -6.58 -4.17 -31.99
CA GLU A 209 -6.51 -5.16 -33.06
C GLU A 209 -5.05 -5.50 -33.34
N ILE A 210 -4.62 -6.70 -32.96
CA ILE A 210 -3.25 -7.22 -33.15
C ILE A 210 -3.36 -8.53 -33.91
N SER A 211 -2.73 -8.60 -35.08
CA SER A 211 -2.70 -9.83 -35.88
C SER A 211 -1.95 -10.96 -35.16
N ASP A 212 -2.28 -12.22 -35.46
CA ASP A 212 -1.60 -13.38 -34.88
C ASP A 212 -0.09 -13.37 -35.13
N ALA A 213 0.33 -12.91 -36.32
CA ALA A 213 1.74 -12.78 -36.67
C ALA A 213 2.45 -11.69 -35.84
N GLN A 214 1.80 -10.56 -35.59
CA GLN A 214 2.34 -9.49 -34.73
C GLN A 214 2.38 -9.93 -33.27
N ARG A 215 1.35 -10.64 -32.80
CA ARG A 215 1.29 -11.23 -31.46
C ARG A 215 2.44 -12.22 -31.24
N ALA A 216 2.73 -13.08 -32.21
CA ALA A 216 3.87 -13.99 -32.13
C ALA A 216 5.21 -13.24 -32.05
N LYS A 217 5.36 -12.11 -32.76
CA LYS A 217 6.55 -11.25 -32.65
C LYS A 217 6.67 -10.59 -31.28
N ILE A 218 5.56 -10.12 -30.72
CA ILE A 218 5.51 -9.54 -29.37
C ILE A 218 5.91 -10.59 -28.33
N ASP A 219 5.30 -11.77 -28.37
CA ASP A 219 5.62 -12.88 -27.46
C ASP A 219 7.11 -13.24 -27.57
N ALA A 220 7.65 -13.39 -28.80
CA ALA A 220 9.06 -13.70 -29.02
C ALA A 220 9.99 -12.60 -28.47
N ALA A 221 9.67 -11.33 -28.70
CA ALA A 221 10.50 -10.22 -28.22
C ALA A 221 10.54 -10.13 -26.69
N ILE A 222 9.42 -10.44 -26.01
CA ILE A 222 9.36 -10.49 -24.54
C ILE A 222 10.21 -11.65 -23.99
N VAL A 223 10.16 -12.81 -24.64
CA VAL A 223 11.00 -13.98 -24.30
C VAL A 223 12.48 -13.67 -24.51
N ASP A 224 12.84 -13.12 -25.66
CA ASP A 224 14.23 -12.76 -25.99
C ASP A 224 14.81 -11.72 -25.02
N ALA A 225 13.96 -10.83 -24.50
CA ALA A 225 14.32 -9.87 -23.46
C ALA A 225 14.38 -10.46 -22.04
N GLY A 226 14.02 -11.74 -21.84
CA GLY A 226 13.97 -12.38 -20.52
C GLY A 226 12.87 -11.84 -19.60
N LEU A 227 11.83 -11.24 -20.18
CA LEU A 227 10.72 -10.61 -19.46
C LEU A 227 9.54 -11.55 -19.25
N ASP A 228 9.54 -12.71 -19.91
CA ASP A 228 8.45 -13.71 -19.84
C ASP A 228 8.52 -14.60 -18.60
N THR A 229 9.66 -14.61 -17.90
CA THR A 229 9.96 -15.64 -16.91
C THR A 229 9.15 -15.39 -15.64
N PRO A 230 8.11 -16.19 -15.36
CA PRO A 230 7.41 -16.06 -14.10
C PRO A 230 8.36 -16.43 -12.97
N PRO A 231 8.25 -15.80 -11.78
CA PRO A 231 8.95 -16.27 -10.60
C PRO A 231 8.64 -17.76 -10.38
N ASP A 232 9.65 -18.57 -10.09
CA ASP A 232 9.43 -20.00 -9.81
C ASP A 232 8.47 -20.14 -8.62
N ALA A 233 7.44 -20.98 -8.77
CA ALA A 233 6.41 -21.11 -7.75
C ALA A 233 6.95 -21.65 -6.42
N THR A 234 8.01 -22.47 -6.47
CA THR A 234 8.71 -22.99 -5.30
C THR A 234 9.51 -21.88 -4.63
N GLU A 235 10.28 -21.11 -5.39
CA GLU A 235 11.02 -19.95 -4.90
C GLU A 235 10.10 -18.92 -4.26
N MET A 236 8.97 -18.61 -4.90
CA MET A 236 7.96 -17.71 -4.35
C MET A 236 7.41 -18.21 -3.02
N LYS A 237 7.08 -19.52 -2.94
CA LYS A 237 6.61 -20.13 -1.70
C LYS A 237 7.67 -20.02 -0.58
N GLN A 238 8.91 -20.37 -0.88
CA GLN A 238 10.02 -20.26 0.06
C GLN A 238 10.25 -18.82 0.51
N HIS A 239 10.21 -17.86 -0.42
CA HIS A 239 10.30 -16.44 -0.11
C HIS A 239 9.14 -15.98 0.80
N PHE A 240 7.91 -16.42 0.55
CA PHE A 240 6.78 -16.12 1.43
C PHE A 240 6.93 -16.70 2.84
N GLU A 241 7.43 -17.94 2.96
CA GLU A 241 7.71 -18.58 4.25
C GLU A 241 8.82 -17.84 5.01
N ALA A 242 9.92 -17.49 4.32
CA ALA A 242 11.01 -16.70 4.89
C ALA A 242 10.53 -15.32 5.38
N MET A 243 9.72 -14.61 4.57
CA MET A 243 9.13 -13.33 4.96
C MET A 243 8.19 -13.45 6.17
N LYS A 244 7.47 -14.57 6.30
CA LYS A 244 6.61 -14.85 7.45
C LYS A 244 7.45 -15.06 8.72
N GLU A 245 8.49 -15.88 8.64
CA GLU A 245 9.41 -16.12 9.76
C GLU A 245 10.13 -14.85 10.18
N GLN A 246 10.64 -14.08 9.22
CA GLN A 246 11.26 -12.79 9.49
C GLN A 246 10.30 -11.82 10.19
N ARG A 247 9.05 -11.73 9.73
CA ARG A 247 8.04 -10.88 10.39
C ARG A 247 7.76 -11.35 11.80
N LYS A 248 7.66 -12.66 12.03
CA LYS A 248 7.46 -13.23 13.37
C LYS A 248 8.63 -12.86 14.29
N ALA A 249 9.87 -13.05 13.83
CA ALA A 249 11.07 -12.68 14.58
C ALA A 249 11.14 -11.18 14.88
N MET A 250 10.74 -10.32 13.93
CA MET A 250 10.65 -8.87 14.14
C MET A 250 9.65 -8.52 15.25
N LEU A 251 8.47 -9.16 15.26
CA LEU A 251 7.45 -8.92 16.30
C LEU A 251 7.91 -9.42 17.67
N GLU A 252 8.57 -10.58 17.74
CA GLU A 252 9.15 -11.09 18.98
C GLU A 252 10.26 -10.16 19.51
N ALA A 253 11.13 -9.66 18.62
CA ALA A 253 12.15 -8.68 19.00
C ALA A 253 11.53 -7.36 19.47
N PHE A 254 10.42 -6.93 18.86
CA PHE A 254 9.70 -5.70 19.22
C PHE A 254 9.17 -5.73 20.66
N ALA A 255 8.79 -6.90 21.17
CA ALA A 255 8.39 -7.05 22.56
C ALA A 255 9.54 -6.84 23.56
N SER A 256 10.80 -6.91 23.11
CA SER A 256 12.00 -6.76 23.96
C SER A 256 12.45 -5.30 24.10
N ASP A 257 13.18 -4.98 25.17
CA ASP A 257 13.75 -3.63 25.39
C ASP A 257 14.92 -3.31 24.46
N SER A 258 15.55 -4.33 23.88
CA SER A 258 16.71 -4.19 22.99
C SER A 258 16.35 -4.06 21.50
N PHE A 259 15.07 -3.85 21.20
CA PHE A 259 14.60 -3.74 19.83
C PHE A 259 15.29 -2.61 19.07
N SER A 260 15.50 -2.86 17.77
CA SER A 260 15.91 -1.83 16.82
C SER A 260 15.31 -2.18 15.47
N ALA A 261 14.55 -1.24 14.90
CA ALA A 261 13.92 -1.39 13.60
C ALA A 261 14.96 -1.56 12.50
N ALA A 262 16.04 -0.78 12.54
CA ALA A 262 17.14 -0.86 11.56
C ALA A 262 17.82 -2.24 11.52
N LYS A 263 17.87 -2.97 12.65
CA LYS A 263 18.41 -4.34 12.70
C LYS A 263 17.38 -5.40 12.27
N SER A 264 16.11 -5.14 12.53
CA SER A 264 15.02 -6.11 12.33
C SER A 264 14.41 -6.02 10.92
N MET A 265 14.60 -4.88 10.24
CA MET A 265 14.12 -4.60 8.89
C MET A 265 15.33 -4.40 7.96
N PRO A 266 15.66 -5.40 7.13
CA PRO A 266 16.73 -5.26 6.16
C PRO A 266 16.35 -4.17 5.15
N ALA A 267 17.34 -3.37 4.78
CA ALA A 267 17.18 -2.36 3.75
C ALA A 267 16.63 -3.02 2.47
N PRO A 268 15.73 -2.32 1.74
CA PRO A 268 15.30 -2.82 0.45
C PRO A 268 16.52 -2.99 -0.46
N PRO A 269 16.55 -4.02 -1.32
CA PRO A 269 17.66 -4.16 -2.26
C PRO A 269 17.67 -2.96 -3.21
N ALA A 270 18.86 -2.44 -3.51
CA ALA A 270 19.05 -1.27 -4.38
C ALA A 270 18.41 -1.45 -5.77
N LYS A 271 18.24 -2.71 -6.20
CA LYS A 271 17.57 -3.13 -7.43
C LYS A 271 16.45 -4.13 -7.16
N ALA A 272 15.57 -3.85 -6.19
CA ALA A 272 14.27 -4.50 -6.22
C ALA A 272 13.60 -4.08 -7.53
N GLY A 273 13.78 -4.87 -8.59
CA GLY A 273 13.17 -4.64 -9.90
C GLY A 273 11.68 -4.50 -9.68
N ALA A 274 11.23 -3.26 -9.60
CA ALA A 274 9.88 -3.01 -9.16
C ALA A 274 8.97 -3.56 -10.26
N PRO A 275 7.79 -4.11 -9.92
CA PRO A 275 6.85 -4.56 -10.95
C PRO A 275 6.57 -3.51 -12.04
N HIS A 276 6.74 -2.23 -11.71
CA HIS A 276 6.65 -1.07 -12.59
C HIS A 276 7.80 -0.98 -13.62
N GLU A 277 9.02 -1.38 -13.23
CA GLU A 277 10.21 -1.39 -14.10
C GLU A 277 10.06 -2.43 -15.19
N ARG A 278 9.75 -3.67 -14.78
CA ARG A 278 9.43 -4.75 -15.72
C ARG A 278 8.31 -4.37 -16.68
N PHE A 279 7.33 -3.60 -16.21
CA PHE A 279 6.26 -3.09 -17.06
C PHE A 279 6.77 -2.07 -18.09
N ALA A 280 7.60 -1.09 -17.68
CA ALA A 280 8.21 -0.13 -18.59
C ALA A 280 9.15 -0.81 -19.61
N GLU A 281 9.98 -1.75 -19.16
CA GLU A 281 10.84 -2.58 -20.02
C GLU A 281 10.01 -3.38 -21.04
N THR A 282 8.90 -3.98 -20.59
CA THR A 282 7.98 -4.70 -21.49
C THR A 282 7.41 -3.76 -22.54
N LEU A 283 7.01 -2.53 -22.15
CA LEU A 283 6.53 -1.54 -23.11
C LEU A 283 7.63 -1.10 -24.08
N ALA A 284 8.87 -0.90 -23.61
CA ALA A 284 9.99 -0.55 -24.48
C ALA A 284 10.26 -1.60 -25.58
N VAL A 285 10.01 -2.88 -25.29
CA VAL A 285 10.12 -3.98 -26.25
C VAL A 285 8.92 -4.05 -27.19
N VAL A 286 7.70 -3.83 -26.68
CA VAL A 286 6.45 -4.00 -27.44
C VAL A 286 6.13 -2.82 -28.34
N VAL A 287 6.34 -1.59 -27.86
CA VAL A 287 5.94 -0.36 -28.55
C VAL A 287 6.51 -0.23 -29.97
N PRO A 288 7.80 -0.55 -30.24
CA PRO A 288 8.35 -0.53 -31.60
C PRO A 288 7.71 -1.52 -32.58
N LEU A 289 7.02 -2.55 -32.07
CA LEU A 289 6.33 -3.55 -32.88
C LEU A 289 4.89 -3.15 -33.22
N LEU A 290 4.37 -2.08 -32.61
CA LEU A 290 3.02 -1.55 -32.85
C LEU A 290 3.04 -0.50 -33.96
N ASP A 291 1.99 -0.49 -34.78
CA ASP A 291 1.76 0.60 -35.74
C ASP A 291 1.28 1.88 -35.02
N GLU A 292 1.23 2.99 -35.76
CA GLU A 292 0.86 4.29 -35.21
C GLU A 292 -0.55 4.32 -34.60
N THR A 293 -1.52 3.63 -35.22
CA THR A 293 -2.91 3.59 -34.73
C THR A 293 -2.99 2.79 -33.43
N GLN A 294 -2.27 1.67 -33.35
CA GLN A 294 -2.17 0.83 -32.15
C GLN A 294 -1.47 1.55 -31.00
N ARG A 295 -0.39 2.29 -31.29
CA ARG A 295 0.31 3.11 -30.28
C ARG A 295 -0.58 4.20 -29.73
N GLU A 296 -1.36 4.89 -30.56
CA GLU A 296 -2.31 5.90 -30.10
C GLU A 296 -3.40 5.29 -29.20
N ALA A 297 -3.94 4.13 -29.59
CA ALA A 297 -4.93 3.41 -28.78
C ALA A 297 -4.38 2.96 -27.41
N LEU A 298 -3.13 2.47 -27.39
CA LEU A 298 -2.45 2.09 -26.16
C LEU A 298 -2.16 3.30 -25.27
N ALA A 299 -1.66 4.40 -25.85
CA ALA A 299 -1.38 5.64 -25.13
C ALA A 299 -2.63 6.22 -24.48
N LYS A 300 -3.74 6.30 -25.22
CA LYS A 300 -5.04 6.72 -24.68
C LYS A 300 -5.48 5.86 -23.50
N ARG A 301 -5.29 4.54 -23.60
CA ARG A 301 -5.62 3.63 -22.50
C ARG A 301 -4.75 3.86 -21.26
N ILE A 302 -3.47 4.17 -21.43
CA ILE A 302 -2.57 4.50 -20.32
C ILE A 302 -3.04 5.78 -19.61
N GLU A 303 -3.49 6.78 -20.36
CA GLU A 303 -4.05 8.04 -19.83
C GLU A 303 -5.39 7.82 -19.10
N GLU A 304 -6.25 6.93 -19.62
CA GLU A 304 -7.51 6.54 -18.96
C GLU A 304 -7.28 5.69 -17.69
N GLY A 305 -6.12 5.05 -17.59
CA GLY A 305 -5.73 4.17 -16.49
C GLY A 305 -6.33 2.75 -16.61
N PRO A 306 -6.14 1.90 -15.58
CA PRO A 306 -6.70 0.55 -15.60
C PRO A 306 -8.21 0.63 -15.76
N MET A 307 -8.75 -0.05 -16.78
CA MET A 307 -10.19 -0.16 -17.00
C MET A 307 -10.81 -0.59 -15.68
N ARG A 308 -11.55 0.33 -15.03
CA ARG A 308 -12.31 -0.02 -13.83
C ARG A 308 -13.17 -1.18 -14.26
N PRO A 309 -13.08 -2.36 -13.64
CA PRO A 309 -13.91 -3.49 -14.02
C PRO A 309 -15.32 -2.96 -13.98
N HIS A 310 -15.93 -2.77 -15.17
CA HIS A 310 -17.23 -2.16 -15.28
C HIS A 310 -18.10 -2.97 -14.35
N GLY A 311 -18.48 -2.34 -13.23
CA GLY A 311 -19.01 -3.04 -12.07
C GLY A 311 -20.08 -3.94 -12.62
N LYS A 312 -19.88 -5.26 -12.49
CA LYS A 312 -20.81 -6.25 -13.00
C LYS A 312 -22.09 -6.01 -12.22
N MET A 313 -22.93 -5.13 -12.75
CA MET A 313 -24.20 -4.76 -12.20
C MET A 313 -24.95 -6.09 -12.03
N GLY A 314 -25.31 -6.41 -10.80
CA GLY A 314 -26.29 -7.46 -10.51
C GLY A 314 -25.79 -8.90 -10.61
N ARG A 315 -25.03 -9.37 -9.63
CA ARG A 315 -25.17 -10.77 -9.14
C ARG A 315 -25.98 -10.88 -7.84
N GLY A 316 -26.63 -9.79 -7.41
CA GLY A 316 -27.53 -9.77 -6.25
C GLY A 316 -29.02 -9.90 -6.58
N MET A 317 -29.46 -9.82 -7.85
CA MET A 317 -30.89 -9.79 -8.19
C MET A 317 -31.57 -11.16 -8.35
N ARG A 318 -30.88 -12.30 -8.13
CA ARG A 318 -31.47 -13.64 -8.36
C ARG A 318 -31.99 -14.38 -7.11
N HIS A 319 -32.07 -13.73 -5.94
CA HIS A 319 -32.61 -14.37 -4.73
C HIS A 319 -33.88 -13.74 -4.14
N GLY A 320 -34.58 -12.88 -4.89
CA GLY A 320 -35.82 -12.25 -4.42
C GLY A 320 -37.16 -12.84 -4.91
N MET A 321 -37.19 -13.63 -6.00
CA MET A 321 -38.46 -14.06 -6.62
C MET A 321 -38.79 -15.55 -6.44
N ARG A 322 -38.63 -16.10 -5.23
CA ARG A 322 -39.16 -17.44 -4.92
C ARG A 322 -39.77 -17.55 -3.54
N ARG A 323 -40.54 -16.54 -3.13
CA ARG A 323 -41.40 -16.60 -1.95
C ARG A 323 -42.68 -15.81 -2.25
N GLY A 324 -43.65 -16.48 -2.88
CA GLY A 324 -44.91 -15.81 -3.27
C GLY A 324 -45.91 -16.62 -4.11
N MET A 325 -45.67 -17.92 -4.34
CA MET A 325 -46.71 -18.81 -4.88
C MET A 325 -46.76 -20.00 -3.94
N ASP A 326 -47.64 -19.92 -2.94
CA ASP A 326 -48.26 -21.04 -2.20
C ASP A 326 -49.12 -20.45 -1.07
N ALA A 327 -50.14 -19.65 -1.44
CA ALA A 327 -51.17 -19.21 -0.50
C ALA A 327 -52.46 -18.79 -1.22
N SER A 328 -53.00 -19.66 -2.07
CA SER A 328 -54.40 -19.53 -2.55
C SER A 328 -54.88 -20.82 -3.22
N SER A 329 -55.24 -21.83 -2.43
CA SER A 329 -56.26 -22.81 -2.82
C SER A 329 -56.71 -23.63 -1.60
N ALA A 330 -57.46 -23.00 -0.70
CA ALA A 330 -58.27 -23.71 0.29
C ALA A 330 -59.48 -22.85 0.66
N ALA A 331 -60.42 -22.71 -0.28
CA ALA A 331 -61.79 -22.30 0.00
C ALA A 331 -62.69 -22.62 -1.22
N LYS A 332 -63.21 -23.84 -1.28
CA LYS A 332 -64.61 -24.18 -1.58
C LYS A 332 -64.79 -25.70 -1.58
#